data_AF-A0A354BJU1-F1
#
_entry.id   AF-A0A354BJU1-F1
#
_cell.length_a   1.000
_cell.length_b   1.000
_cell.length_c   1.000
_cell.angle_alpha   90.00
_cell.angle_beta   90.00
_cell.angle_gamma   90.00
#
_symmetry.space_group_name_H-M   'P 1'
#
loop_
_entity.id
_entity.type
_entity.pdbx_description
1 polymer ?
#
loop_
_entity_poly.entity_id
_entity_poly.type
_entity_poly.pdbx_seq_one_letter_code
_entity_poly.pdbx_strand_id
1 'polypeptide(L)'
;LRRVQPKHRRSPLRFTSNMNKADFEKMVARAQEYIKAGDIFQCVLSQRWETNLQAPPFQLYRALRVVNPSPYMYYLRIAGVELVGSSPEILVRCEDGLASLRPIAGTRRRGVTPEEDAELERRLLADAKERAEHIMLVDLGRNDIGRVAERGSVRVESLMNVERYSHVMHIVSNVTGKL
;
A
#
# COMPACT_ATOMS: atom_id res chain seq x y z
N LEU A 1 -20.54 -44.10 3.69
CA LEU A 1 -20.25 -42.76 3.13
C LEU A 1 -20.93 -41.70 4.02
N ARG A 2 -20.18 -41.02 4.91
CA ARG A 2 -20.76 -39.97 5.77
C ARG A 2 -21.13 -38.76 4.91
N ARG A 3 -22.43 -38.46 4.81
CA ARG A 3 -22.96 -37.21 4.22
C ARG A 3 -22.37 -36.03 5.00
N VAL A 4 -21.51 -35.25 4.35
CA VAL A 4 -21.10 -33.93 4.83
C VAL A 4 -22.34 -33.03 4.77
N GLN A 5 -22.89 -32.67 5.92
CA GLN A 5 -24.01 -31.73 5.98
C GLN A 5 -23.59 -30.38 5.38
N PRO A 6 -24.48 -29.70 4.63
CA PRO A 6 -24.17 -28.38 4.08
C PRO A 6 -23.94 -27.40 5.24
N LYS A 7 -22.71 -26.86 5.31
CA LYS A 7 -22.31 -25.84 6.28
C LYS A 7 -23.32 -24.68 6.24
N HIS A 8 -23.82 -24.28 7.41
CA HIS A 8 -24.66 -23.10 7.58
C HIS A 8 -24.16 -21.93 6.71
N ARG A 9 -25.05 -21.37 5.89
CA ARG A 9 -24.82 -20.06 5.26
C ARG A 9 -24.63 -19.06 6.40
N ARG A 10 -23.38 -18.66 6.64
CA ARG A 10 -23.05 -17.63 7.63
C ARG A 10 -23.78 -16.34 7.23
N SER A 11 -24.47 -15.71 8.18
CA SER A 11 -25.05 -14.38 7.97
C SER A 11 -23.95 -13.41 7.51
N PRO A 12 -24.25 -12.50 6.57
CA PRO A 12 -23.27 -11.54 6.09
C PRO A 12 -22.77 -10.67 7.25
N LEU A 13 -21.44 -10.46 7.31
CA LEU A 13 -20.83 -9.54 8.26
C LEU A 13 -21.35 -8.12 7.98
N ARG A 14 -21.76 -7.41 9.03
CA ARG A 14 -22.13 -5.99 8.95
C ARG A 14 -20.97 -5.16 9.45
N PHE A 15 -20.53 -4.22 8.63
CA PHE A 15 -19.48 -3.27 8.98
C PHE A 15 -20.09 -1.92 9.36
N THR A 16 -19.52 -1.28 10.38
CA THR A 16 -19.86 0.07 10.81
C THR A 16 -18.62 0.95 10.60
N SER A 17 -18.78 2.09 9.93
CA SER A 17 -17.69 3.07 9.82
C SER A 17 -17.68 3.98 11.06
N ASN A 18 -16.49 4.46 11.45
CA ASN A 18 -16.33 5.45 12.51
C ASN A 18 -16.77 6.87 12.10
N MET A 19 -17.12 7.09 10.84
CA MET A 19 -17.60 8.37 10.32
C MET A 19 -18.56 8.18 9.16
N ASN A 20 -19.39 9.20 8.89
CA ASN A 20 -20.24 9.21 7.71
C ASN A 20 -19.48 9.73 6.48
N LYS A 21 -20.05 9.46 5.30
CA LYS A 21 -19.47 9.84 4.01
C LYS A 21 -19.26 11.35 3.87
N ALA A 22 -20.24 12.17 4.28
CA ALA A 22 -20.18 13.61 4.11
C ALA A 22 -19.02 14.24 4.90
N ASP A 23 -18.70 13.70 6.07
CA ASP A 23 -17.58 14.19 6.87
C ASP A 23 -16.22 13.79 6.26
N PHE A 24 -16.10 12.58 5.71
CA PHE A 24 -14.89 12.19 4.96
C PHE A 24 -14.69 13.07 3.72
N GLU A 25 -15.76 13.40 2.99
CA GLU A 25 -15.70 14.30 1.83
C GLU A 25 -15.26 15.72 2.23
N LYS A 26 -15.71 16.23 3.38
CA LYS A 26 -15.21 17.51 3.93
C LYS A 26 -13.72 17.45 4.25
N MET A 27 -13.23 16.34 4.81
CA MET A 27 -11.79 16.16 5.08
C MET A 27 -10.98 16.19 3.77
N VAL A 28 -11.46 15.55 2.71
CA VAL A 28 -10.83 15.60 1.38
C VAL A 28 -10.80 17.02 0.83
N ALA A 29 -11.93 17.74 0.86
CA ALA A 29 -12.00 19.13 0.40
C ALA A 29 -11.02 20.03 1.17
N ARG A 30 -10.94 19.86 2.49
CA ARG A 30 -10.00 20.61 3.33
C ARG A 30 -8.54 20.28 3.03
N ALA A 31 -8.20 19.01 2.78
CA ALA A 31 -6.85 18.64 2.35
C ALA A 31 -6.47 19.30 1.02
N GLN A 32 -7.41 19.41 0.07
CA GLN A 32 -7.18 20.13 -1.19
C GLN A 32 -6.96 21.63 -0.99
N GLU A 33 -7.65 22.27 -0.04
CA GLU A 33 -7.41 23.67 0.33
C GLU A 33 -5.97 23.86 0.85
N TYR A 34 -5.51 22.99 1.76
CA TYR A 34 -4.13 23.05 2.27
C TYR A 34 -3.09 22.84 1.16
N ILE A 35 -3.34 21.92 0.23
CA ILE A 35 -2.45 21.72 -0.94
C ILE A 35 -2.40 22.98 -1.81
N LYS A 36 -3.55 23.61 -2.09
CA LYS A 36 -3.62 24.85 -2.89
C LYS A 36 -2.96 26.03 -2.20
N ALA A 37 -3.04 26.10 -0.87
CA ALA A 37 -2.38 27.13 -0.07
C ALA A 37 -0.86 26.92 0.02
N GLY A 38 -0.36 25.74 -0.34
CA GLY A 38 1.06 25.39 -0.24
C GLY A 38 1.48 24.89 1.14
N ASP A 39 0.54 24.59 2.04
CA ASP A 39 0.82 24.16 3.41
C ASP A 39 1.37 22.72 3.46
N ILE A 40 0.88 21.85 2.56
CA ILE A 40 1.29 20.45 2.44
C ILE A 40 1.38 20.05 0.96
N PHE A 41 2.24 19.10 0.65
CA PHE A 41 2.29 18.50 -0.70
C PHE A 41 1.26 17.38 -0.89
N GLN A 42 1.02 16.57 0.15
CA GLN A 42 0.14 15.40 0.10
C GLN A 42 -0.48 15.13 1.46
N CYS A 43 -1.68 14.53 1.46
CA CYS A 43 -2.33 13.98 2.65
C CYS A 43 -2.95 12.62 2.32
N VAL A 44 -2.68 11.60 3.14
CA VAL A 44 -3.34 10.29 3.05
C VAL A 44 -4.40 10.19 4.13
N LEU A 45 -5.65 10.41 3.75
CA LEU A 45 -6.79 10.31 4.66
C LEU A 45 -7.25 8.85 4.78
N SER A 46 -7.66 8.45 5.98
CA SER A 46 -8.20 7.11 6.24
C SER A 46 -9.43 7.16 7.14
N GLN A 47 -10.22 6.09 7.10
CA GLN A 47 -11.37 5.86 7.99
C GLN A 47 -11.34 4.42 8.49
N ARG A 48 -11.93 4.18 9.66
CA ARG A 48 -11.95 2.87 10.31
C ARG A 48 -13.30 2.21 10.11
N TRP A 49 -13.27 0.95 9.68
CA TRP A 49 -14.45 0.08 9.64
C TRP A 49 -14.33 -0.99 10.71
N GLU A 50 -15.45 -1.30 11.36
CA GLU A 50 -15.53 -2.20 12.50
C GLU A 50 -16.63 -3.25 12.28
N THR A 51 -16.39 -4.48 12.72
CA THR A 51 -17.39 -5.56 12.69
C THR A 51 -17.14 -6.56 13.81
N ASN A 52 -18.19 -7.28 14.22
CA ASN A 52 -18.08 -8.38 15.16
C ASN A 52 -17.67 -9.66 14.42
N LEU A 53 -16.42 -10.07 14.61
CA LEU A 53 -15.88 -11.27 13.98
C LEU A 53 -16.22 -12.53 14.79
N GLN A 54 -17.06 -13.40 14.23
CA GLN A 54 -17.35 -14.73 14.81
C GLN A 54 -16.38 -15.81 14.26
N ALA A 55 -15.08 -15.54 14.37
CA ALA A 55 -14.03 -16.47 13.98
C ALA A 55 -12.75 -16.19 14.79
N PRO A 56 -11.93 -17.21 15.09
CA PRO A 56 -10.62 -17.00 15.68
C PRO A 56 -9.77 -16.08 14.78
N PRO A 57 -9.06 -15.07 15.31
CA PRO A 57 -8.28 -14.14 14.48
C PRO A 57 -7.22 -14.81 13.61
N PHE A 58 -6.66 -15.93 14.05
CA PHE A 58 -5.76 -16.73 13.21
C PHE A 58 -6.42 -17.28 11.93
N GLN A 59 -7.74 -17.57 11.95
CA GLN A 59 -8.45 -17.94 10.73
C GLN A 59 -8.59 -16.77 9.75
N LEU A 60 -8.75 -15.54 10.26
CA LEU A 60 -8.73 -14.33 9.42
C LEU A 60 -7.38 -14.19 8.72
N TYR A 61 -6.27 -14.38 9.45
CA TYR A 61 -4.94 -14.37 8.86
C TYR A 61 -4.75 -15.42 7.75
N ARG A 62 -5.21 -16.66 8.00
CA ARG A 62 -5.14 -17.73 6.98
C ARG A 62 -5.96 -17.39 5.74
N ALA A 63 -7.16 -16.82 5.91
CA ALA A 63 -7.96 -16.37 4.78
C ALA A 63 -7.29 -15.23 4.01
N LEU A 64 -6.70 -14.27 4.72
CA LEU A 64 -5.99 -13.14 4.12
C LEU A 64 -4.78 -13.60 3.28
N ARG A 65 -4.01 -14.59 3.73
CA ARG A 65 -2.92 -15.20 2.95
C ARG A 65 -3.36 -15.79 1.61
N VAL A 66 -4.61 -16.26 1.52
CA VAL A 66 -5.16 -16.84 0.28
C VAL A 66 -5.73 -15.74 -0.63
N VAL A 67 -6.43 -14.76 -0.05
CA VAL A 67 -7.15 -13.73 -0.81
C VAL A 67 -6.23 -12.59 -1.27
N ASN A 68 -5.30 -12.16 -0.42
CA ASN A 68 -4.39 -11.05 -0.69
C ASN A 68 -2.98 -11.39 -0.18
N PRO A 69 -2.27 -12.34 -0.82
CA PRO A 69 -0.89 -12.63 -0.49
C PRO A 69 -0.02 -11.40 -0.77
N SER A 70 0.73 -10.96 0.24
CA SER A 70 1.71 -9.88 0.10
C SER A 70 3.09 -10.32 0.59
N PRO A 71 4.16 -9.58 0.26
CA PRO A 71 5.50 -9.90 0.73
C PRO A 71 5.64 -9.84 2.26
N TYR A 72 4.81 -9.02 2.93
CA TYR A 72 4.88 -8.80 4.39
C TYR A 72 3.55 -9.12 5.07
N MET A 73 3.36 -10.39 5.38
CA MET A 73 2.20 -10.92 6.10
C MET A 73 2.50 -11.08 7.59
N TYR A 74 1.68 -10.52 8.47
CA TYR A 74 1.89 -10.65 9.91
C TYR A 74 0.62 -11.05 10.68
N TYR A 75 0.83 -11.81 11.76
CA TYR A 75 -0.12 -12.08 12.82
C TYR A 75 0.60 -11.88 14.15
N LEU A 76 0.22 -10.85 14.89
CA LEU A 76 0.87 -10.45 16.12
C LEU A 76 -0.14 -10.53 17.26
N ARG A 77 0.27 -11.10 18.39
CA ARG A 77 -0.51 -11.09 19.64
C ARG A 77 0.29 -10.33 20.68
N ILE A 78 -0.06 -9.08 20.93
CA ILE A 78 0.73 -8.16 21.75
C ILE A 78 -0.23 -7.38 22.66
N ALA A 79 0.09 -7.30 23.96
CA ALA A 79 -0.64 -6.51 24.94
C ALA A 79 -2.18 -6.70 24.93
N GLY A 80 -2.63 -7.95 24.73
CA GLY A 80 -4.07 -8.28 24.68
C GLY A 80 -4.77 -7.92 23.36
N VAL A 81 -4.04 -7.43 22.36
CA VAL A 81 -4.55 -7.14 21.01
C VAL A 81 -3.98 -8.14 20.00
N GLU A 82 -4.81 -8.53 19.05
CA GLU A 82 -4.41 -9.37 17.92
C GLU A 82 -4.42 -8.53 16.64
N LEU A 83 -3.26 -8.38 16.00
CA LEU A 83 -3.11 -7.67 14.74
C LEU A 83 -2.90 -8.66 13.60
N VAL A 84 -3.69 -8.49 12.54
CA VAL A 84 -3.61 -9.28 11.31
C VAL A 84 -3.42 -8.31 10.15
N GLY A 85 -2.41 -8.54 9.32
CA GLY A 85 -2.15 -7.66 8.18
C GLY A 85 -1.42 -8.31 7.02
N SER A 86 -1.54 -7.64 5.88
CA SER A 86 -0.93 -7.96 4.60
C SER A 86 -0.39 -6.64 4.04
N SER A 87 0.90 -6.35 4.27
CA SER A 87 1.53 -5.13 3.77
C SER A 87 2.13 -5.38 2.39
N PRO A 88 1.69 -4.68 1.34
CA PRO A 88 2.27 -4.77 0.01
C PRO A 88 3.64 -4.06 -0.08
N GLU A 89 3.92 -3.14 0.85
CA GLU A 89 5.04 -2.21 0.76
C GLU A 89 5.96 -2.30 1.99
N ILE A 90 7.24 -1.99 1.75
CA ILE A 90 8.31 -1.90 2.76
C ILE A 90 8.39 -0.45 3.19
N LEU A 91 8.31 -0.17 4.49
CA LEU A 91 8.63 1.17 5.00
C LEU A 91 10.13 1.45 4.82
N VAL A 92 11.00 0.58 5.36
CA VAL A 92 12.46 0.61 5.18
C VAL A 92 13.02 -0.80 5.34
N ARG A 93 14.05 -1.15 4.57
CA ARG A 93 14.86 -2.36 4.78
C ARG A 93 16.29 -1.95 5.11
N CYS A 94 16.84 -2.53 6.17
CA CYS A 94 18.23 -2.33 6.56
C CYS A 94 18.90 -3.70 6.70
N GLU A 95 19.91 -3.96 5.88
CA GLU A 95 20.63 -5.23 5.84
C GLU A 95 22.08 -4.97 5.47
N ASP A 96 23.02 -5.57 6.20
CA ASP A 96 24.47 -5.43 5.97
C ASP A 96 24.95 -3.97 5.85
N GLY A 97 24.38 -3.08 6.67
CA GLY A 97 24.69 -1.65 6.65
C GLY A 97 24.12 -0.87 5.47
N LEU A 98 23.26 -1.48 4.64
CA LEU A 98 22.56 -0.83 3.53
C LEU A 98 21.11 -0.59 3.90
N ALA A 99 20.72 0.68 3.99
CA ALA A 99 19.33 1.10 4.09
C ALA A 99 18.72 1.24 2.69
N SER A 100 17.49 0.76 2.50
CA SER A 100 16.73 0.90 1.26
C SER A 100 15.27 1.25 1.52
N LEU A 101 14.75 2.13 0.66
CA LEU A 101 13.36 2.53 0.56
C LEU A 101 12.87 2.20 -0.85
N ARG A 102 11.60 1.80 -0.95
CA ARG A 102 11.01 1.43 -2.23
C ARG A 102 9.75 2.23 -2.50
N PRO A 103 9.86 3.49 -2.93
CA PRO A 103 8.68 4.32 -3.21
C PRO A 103 7.78 3.67 -4.26
N ILE A 104 6.48 3.60 -3.95
CA ILE A 104 5.43 3.11 -4.84
C ILE A 104 4.40 4.21 -5.06
N ALA A 105 4.18 4.61 -6.31
CA ALA A 105 3.10 5.52 -6.70
C ALA A 105 2.61 5.22 -8.11
N GLY A 106 1.48 5.83 -8.46
CA GLY A 106 0.79 5.53 -9.70
C GLY A 106 0.14 4.15 -9.66
N THR A 107 -1.16 4.09 -9.94
CA THR A 107 -1.89 2.82 -9.89
C THR A 107 -2.73 2.66 -11.14
N ARG A 108 -2.61 1.52 -11.81
CA ARG A 108 -3.59 1.07 -12.81
C ARG A 108 -4.01 -0.36 -12.52
N ARG A 109 -5.23 -0.72 -12.91
CA ARG A 109 -5.68 -2.12 -12.89
C ARG A 109 -4.85 -2.96 -13.86
N ARG A 110 -4.79 -4.27 -13.65
CA ARG A 110 -4.28 -5.21 -14.66
C ARG A 110 -5.25 -5.33 -15.83
N GLY A 111 -4.69 -5.49 -17.03
CA GLY A 111 -5.46 -5.79 -18.24
C GLY A 111 -6.02 -7.21 -18.22
N VAL A 112 -7.11 -7.43 -18.94
CA VAL A 112 -7.71 -8.75 -19.14
C VAL A 112 -6.90 -9.55 -20.17
N THR A 113 -6.28 -8.86 -21.14
CA THR A 113 -5.36 -9.44 -22.12
C THR A 113 -3.95 -8.85 -21.99
N PRO A 114 -2.91 -9.54 -22.47
CA PRO A 114 -1.55 -8.99 -22.47
C PRO A 114 -1.42 -7.64 -23.18
N GLU A 115 -2.18 -7.43 -24.26
CA GLU A 115 -2.18 -6.19 -25.04
C GLU A 115 -2.81 -5.04 -24.26
N GLU A 116 -3.93 -5.29 -23.58
CA GLU A 116 -4.56 -4.31 -22.69
C GLU A 116 -3.63 -3.97 -21.52
N ASP A 117 -2.97 -4.97 -20.93
CA ASP A 117 -2.03 -4.77 -19.81
C ASP A 117 -0.85 -3.89 -20.22
N ALA A 118 -0.27 -4.14 -21.40
CA ALA A 118 0.82 -3.33 -21.94
C ALA A 118 0.39 -1.90 -22.29
N GLU A 119 -0.85 -1.70 -22.76
CA GLU A 119 -1.39 -0.36 -23.01
C GLU A 119 -1.63 0.42 -21.71
N LEU A 120 -2.18 -0.24 -20.69
CA LEU A 120 -2.37 0.37 -19.37
C LEU A 120 -1.04 0.80 -18.74
N GLU A 121 0.01 -0.01 -18.89
CA GLU A 121 1.37 0.32 -18.49
C GLU A 121 1.93 1.53 -19.23
N ARG A 122 1.84 1.55 -20.57
CA ARG A 122 2.28 2.71 -21.37
C ARG A 122 1.58 3.98 -20.95
N ARG A 123 0.27 3.92 -20.70
CA ARG A 123 -0.52 5.05 -20.23
C ARG A 123 -0.14 5.51 -18.83
N LEU A 124 0.16 4.57 -17.92
CA LEU A 124 0.65 4.90 -16.58
C LEU A 124 1.98 5.65 -16.65
N LEU A 125 2.93 5.16 -17.46
CA LEU A 125 4.24 5.78 -17.63
C LEU A 125 4.20 7.10 -18.41
N ALA A 126 3.18 7.33 -19.23
CA ALA A 126 3.00 8.58 -19.97
C ALA A 126 2.27 9.67 -19.17
N ASP A 127 1.60 9.32 -18.07
CA ASP A 127 0.79 10.26 -17.28
C ASP A 127 1.69 11.22 -16.48
N ALA A 128 1.74 12.48 -16.91
CA ALA A 128 2.60 13.50 -16.30
C ALA A 128 2.32 13.70 -14.80
N LYS A 129 1.08 13.51 -14.35
CA LYS A 129 0.72 13.64 -12.93
C LYS A 129 1.33 12.49 -12.13
N GLU A 130 1.10 11.25 -12.56
CA GLU A 130 1.60 10.05 -11.86
C GLU A 130 3.13 10.05 -11.78
N ARG A 131 3.79 10.47 -12.87
CA ARG A 131 5.24 10.62 -12.91
C ARG A 131 5.75 11.67 -11.92
N ALA A 132 5.11 12.85 -11.88
CA ALA A 132 5.51 13.93 -10.97
C ALA A 132 5.34 13.54 -9.51
N GLU A 133 4.22 12.91 -9.17
CA GLU A 133 3.95 12.38 -7.82
C GLU A 133 4.99 11.32 -7.43
N HIS A 134 5.33 10.40 -8.34
CA HIS A 134 6.35 9.39 -8.08
C HIS A 134 7.74 9.98 -7.86
N ILE A 135 8.17 10.95 -8.68
CA ILE A 135 9.45 11.64 -8.50
C ILE A 135 9.52 12.35 -7.16
N MET A 136 8.44 13.03 -6.75
CA MET A 136 8.36 13.65 -5.42
C MET A 136 8.60 12.63 -4.30
N LEU A 137 8.03 11.43 -4.37
CA LEU A 137 8.27 10.38 -3.38
C LEU A 137 9.70 9.82 -3.41
N VAL A 138 10.29 9.72 -4.59
CA VAL A 138 11.71 9.34 -4.72
C VAL A 138 12.61 10.37 -4.05
N ASP A 139 12.35 11.66 -4.27
CA ASP A 139 13.12 12.73 -3.64
C ASP A 139 12.92 12.78 -2.13
N LEU A 140 11.71 12.51 -1.64
CA LEU A 140 11.46 12.32 -0.21
C LEU A 140 12.29 11.15 0.34
N GLY A 141 12.26 9.99 -0.31
CA GLY A 141 13.05 8.83 0.10
C GLY A 141 14.56 9.08 0.09
N ARG A 142 15.07 9.83 -0.90
CA ARG A 142 16.47 10.28 -0.94
C ARG A 142 16.80 11.21 0.23
N ASN A 143 15.89 12.13 0.57
CA ASN A 143 16.06 13.02 1.71
C ASN A 143 16.12 12.23 3.03
N ASP A 144 15.20 11.29 3.21
CA ASP A 144 15.08 10.49 4.42
C ASP A 144 16.30 9.58 4.63
N ILE A 145 16.72 8.82 3.61
CA ILE A 145 17.96 8.03 3.69
C ILE A 145 19.17 8.94 3.88
N GLY A 146 19.24 10.07 3.17
CA GLY A 146 20.38 10.99 3.22
C GLY A 146 20.64 11.62 4.59
N ARG A 147 19.65 11.61 5.51
CA ARG A 147 19.83 12.08 6.89
C ARG A 147 20.66 11.13 7.75
N VAL A 148 20.69 9.84 7.41
CA VAL A 148 21.30 8.78 8.22
C VAL A 148 22.42 8.03 7.50
N ALA A 149 22.56 8.22 6.19
CA ALA A 149 23.54 7.52 5.36
C ALA A 149 24.90 8.26 5.29
N GLU A 150 25.97 7.50 5.06
CA GLU A 150 27.29 8.00 4.68
C GLU A 150 27.20 9.00 3.52
N ARG A 151 27.96 10.10 3.61
CA ARG A 151 27.95 11.15 2.59
C ARG A 151 28.27 10.59 1.21
N GLY A 152 27.42 10.89 0.23
CA GLY A 152 27.59 10.45 -1.16
C GLY A 152 27.24 8.98 -1.42
N SER A 153 26.75 8.24 -0.43
CA SER A 153 26.35 6.84 -0.61
C SER A 153 24.93 6.67 -1.15
N VAL A 154 24.09 7.71 -1.06
CA VAL A 154 22.68 7.64 -1.49
C VAL A 154 22.56 7.50 -3.00
N ARG A 155 21.86 6.47 -3.47
CA ARG A 155 21.66 6.16 -4.88
C ARG A 155 20.21 5.83 -5.18
N VAL A 156 19.76 6.18 -6.39
CA VAL A 156 18.52 5.65 -6.97
C VAL A 156 18.91 4.52 -7.90
N GLU A 157 18.73 3.28 -7.47
CA GLU A 157 19.16 2.10 -8.23
C GLU A 157 18.22 1.78 -9.38
N SER A 158 16.92 2.06 -9.20
CA SER A 158 15.90 1.93 -10.24
C SER A 158 14.95 3.11 -10.17
N LEU A 159 14.59 3.64 -11.35
CA LEU A 159 13.74 4.82 -11.47
C LEU A 159 12.54 4.50 -12.36
N MET A 160 11.34 4.56 -11.77
CA MET A 160 10.07 4.49 -12.48
C MET A 160 9.83 3.19 -13.27
N ASN A 161 10.22 2.06 -12.70
CA ASN A 161 9.92 0.75 -13.27
C ASN A 161 8.46 0.38 -12.97
N VAL A 162 7.81 -0.37 -13.87
CA VAL A 162 6.45 -0.88 -13.60
C VAL A 162 6.52 -2.27 -12.99
N GLU A 163 5.90 -2.42 -11.83
CA GLU A 163 5.73 -3.71 -11.17
C GLU A 163 4.27 -4.15 -11.20
N ARG A 164 4.05 -5.42 -11.55
CA ARG A 164 2.73 -6.01 -11.72
C ARG A 164 2.40 -6.87 -10.51
N TYR A 165 1.34 -6.50 -9.81
CA TYR A 165 0.72 -7.28 -8.75
C TYR A 165 -0.50 -8.03 -9.31
N SER A 166 -1.16 -8.83 -8.46
CA SER A 166 -2.28 -9.69 -8.89
C SER A 166 -3.44 -8.93 -9.52
N HIS A 167 -3.75 -7.73 -9.04
CA HIS A 167 -4.91 -6.94 -9.49
C HIS A 167 -4.57 -5.56 -10.04
N VAL A 168 -3.38 -5.05 -9.70
CA VAL A 168 -2.92 -3.71 -10.06
C VAL A 168 -1.47 -3.72 -10.50
N MET A 169 -1.02 -2.65 -11.12
CA MET A 169 0.38 -2.34 -11.39
C MET A 169 0.73 -0.96 -10.84
N HIS A 170 2.00 -0.78 -10.48
CA HIS A 170 2.50 0.46 -9.90
C HIS A 170 3.82 0.92 -10.52
N ILE A 171 4.08 2.22 -10.48
CA ILE A 171 5.42 2.78 -10.70
C ILE A 171 6.21 2.57 -9.41
N VAL A 172 7.41 2.00 -9.53
CA VAL A 172 8.28 1.64 -8.41
C VAL A 172 9.70 2.13 -8.66
N SER A 173 10.31 2.61 -7.58
CA SER A 173 11.73 2.99 -7.55
C SER A 173 12.43 2.35 -6.37
N ASN A 174 13.76 2.27 -6.42
CA ASN A 174 14.58 1.84 -5.30
C ASN A 174 15.59 2.92 -4.95
N VAL A 175 15.57 3.37 -3.70
CA VAL A 175 16.54 4.32 -3.16
C VAL A 175 17.34 3.61 -2.08
N THR A 176 18.67 3.66 -2.16
CA THR A 176 19.57 2.99 -1.23
C THR A 176 20.60 3.95 -0.66
N GLY A 177 21.18 3.63 0.51
CA GLY A 177 22.27 4.37 1.12
C GLY A 177 22.99 3.51 2.16
N LYS A 178 24.30 3.70 2.29
CA LYS A 178 25.11 3.01 3.31
C LYS A 178 24.99 3.77 4.63
N LEU A 179 24.72 3.09 5.73
CA LEU A 179 24.61 3.68 7.07
C LEU A 179 25.98 4.01 7.67
#